data_AF-A0A1G1NHR8-F1
#
_entry.id   AF-A0A1G1NHR8-F1
#
_cell.length_a   1.000
_cell.length_b   1.000
_cell.length_c   1.000
_cell.angle_alpha   90.00
_cell.angle_beta   90.00
_cell.angle_gamma   90.00
#
_symmetry.space_group_name_H-M   'P 1'
#
loop_
_entity.id
_entity.type
_entity.pdbx_description
1 polymer ?
#
loop_
_entity_poly.entity_id
_entity_poly.type
_entity_poly.pdbx_seq_one_letter_code
_entity_poly.pdbx_strand_id
1 'polypeptide(L)'
;MKKVFVITLGMLLALNLPGGARAAEYGGKEHGGVTTSAQEHGGTTQAQTPSTEDIRSAMKSYVEAESQKTGGNFEVVDPDTNQTRQLQLLRVHERVGKTGDYYYSCADFKDVNSGEMLDLDLDVADQAGKLAVVDVRVHKVGGEERYTYDENDNRIPLGDTKSHLGTTAPEGKEHGGY
;
A
#
# COMPACT_ATOMS: atom_id res chain seq x y z
N MET A 1 42.63 -30.16 10.52
CA MET A 1 43.79 -29.72 9.73
C MET A 1 43.41 -28.43 9.03
N LYS A 2 44.02 -27.30 9.45
CA LYS A 2 43.73 -25.94 8.95
C LYS A 2 44.67 -25.66 7.77
N LYS A 3 44.12 -25.28 6.60
CA LYS A 3 44.94 -24.77 5.49
C LYS A 3 44.85 -23.25 5.47
N VAL A 4 45.97 -22.64 5.86
CA VAL A 4 46.27 -21.23 5.73
C VAL A 4 46.75 -20.99 4.30
N PHE A 5 46.25 -19.96 3.62
CA PHE A 5 46.88 -19.40 2.43
C PHE A 5 47.04 -17.90 2.64
N VAL A 6 48.29 -17.48 2.78
CA VAL A 6 48.75 -16.09 2.77
C VAL A 6 49.49 -15.91 1.45
N ILE A 7 49.03 -14.98 0.61
CA ILE A 7 49.86 -14.41 -0.47
C ILE A 7 49.62 -12.91 -0.46
N THR A 8 50.69 -12.18 -0.16
CA THR A 8 50.79 -10.72 -0.17
C THR A 8 51.61 -10.29 -1.38
N LEU A 9 51.10 -9.36 -2.20
CA LEU A 9 51.83 -8.43 -3.07
C LEU A 9 50.77 -7.55 -3.77
N GLY A 10 50.77 -6.22 -3.86
CA GLY A 10 51.73 -5.15 -3.63
C GLY A 10 51.39 -4.01 -4.62
N MET A 11 51.67 -2.75 -4.26
CA MET A 11 51.55 -1.51 -5.09
C MET A 11 50.12 -0.97 -5.37
N LEU A 12 49.83 0.34 -5.45
CA LEU A 12 50.66 1.51 -5.75
C LEU A 12 49.97 2.80 -5.22
N LEU A 13 50.80 3.77 -4.84
CA LEU A 13 50.50 5.11 -4.30
C LEU A 13 50.14 6.10 -5.44
N ALA A 14 49.13 6.96 -5.26
CA ALA A 14 49.07 8.28 -5.91
C ALA A 14 48.18 9.28 -5.14
N LEU A 15 48.76 10.45 -4.87
CA LEU A 15 48.21 11.62 -4.19
C LEU A 15 47.06 12.29 -4.97
N ASN A 16 46.18 13.04 -4.29
CA ASN A 16 45.68 14.36 -4.74
C ASN A 16 45.03 15.17 -3.58
N LEU A 17 45.17 16.50 -3.66
CA LEU A 17 45.11 17.53 -2.60
C LEU A 17 43.70 17.86 -2.04
N PRO A 18 43.58 18.43 -0.80
CA PRO A 18 42.41 19.20 -0.40
C PRO A 18 42.56 20.67 -0.84
N GLY A 19 41.81 21.06 -1.87
CA GLY A 19 41.69 22.44 -2.32
C GLY A 19 40.46 23.13 -1.73
N GLY A 20 40.69 24.28 -1.08
CA GLY A 20 39.81 25.45 -1.19
C GLY A 20 38.55 25.47 -0.33
N ALA A 21 38.66 26.01 0.88
CA ALA A 21 37.56 26.75 1.48
C ALA A 21 37.36 28.05 0.68
N ARG A 22 36.18 28.23 0.08
CA ARG A 22 35.70 29.53 -0.41
C ARG A 22 34.30 29.76 0.13
N ALA A 23 34.19 30.79 0.96
CA ALA A 23 32.94 31.48 1.22
C ALA A 23 32.54 32.27 -0.05
N ALA A 24 31.26 32.20 -0.40
CA ALA A 24 30.52 33.13 -1.24
C ALA A 24 29.04 32.92 -0.85
N GLU A 25 28.46 33.81 -0.05
CA GLU A 25 27.82 35.06 -0.47
C GLU A 25 26.33 34.85 -0.82
N TYR A 26 25.56 35.41 0.10
CA TYR A 26 24.16 35.82 0.03
C TYR A 26 23.90 36.64 -1.23
N GLY A 27 22.98 36.17 -2.08
CA GLY A 27 22.48 36.88 -3.25
C GLY A 27 21.01 36.54 -3.42
N GLY A 28 20.14 37.52 -3.20
CA GLY A 28 18.70 37.35 -3.17
C GLY A 28 18.04 37.27 -4.56
N LYS A 29 16.79 36.81 -4.51
CA LYS A 29 15.58 37.27 -5.24
C LYS A 29 15.67 37.31 -6.76
N GLU A 30 14.74 36.63 -7.46
CA GLU A 30 13.81 37.28 -8.43
C GLU A 30 12.60 36.34 -8.70
N HIS A 31 11.40 36.76 -8.25
CA HIS A 31 10.05 36.70 -8.86
C HIS A 31 9.58 35.49 -9.72
N GLY A 32 8.35 34.97 -9.58
CA GLY A 32 7.17 35.46 -8.87
C GLY A 32 5.93 34.59 -9.15
N GLY A 33 4.84 34.87 -8.41
CA GLY A 33 3.51 34.31 -8.70
C GLY A 33 2.71 33.89 -7.48
N VAL A 34 2.17 34.86 -6.76
CA VAL A 34 1.14 34.70 -5.72
C VAL A 34 -0.15 34.16 -6.32
N THR A 35 -0.74 33.13 -5.69
CA THR A 35 -2.15 33.03 -5.23
C THR A 35 -2.25 31.76 -4.38
N THR A 36 -2.93 31.59 -3.24
CA THR A 36 -3.61 32.44 -2.25
C THR A 36 -3.96 31.46 -1.09
N SER A 37 -3.72 31.88 0.16
CA SER A 37 -4.28 31.36 1.44
C SER A 37 -4.13 29.86 1.78
N ALA A 38 -3.35 29.44 2.78
CA ALA A 38 -3.47 29.72 4.22
C ALA A 38 -4.87 29.46 4.79
N GLN A 39 -5.05 28.25 5.34
CA GLN A 39 -5.71 27.98 6.62
C GLN A 39 -7.15 28.49 6.82
N GLU A 40 -8.12 27.63 6.52
CA GLU A 40 -9.51 27.75 6.97
C GLU A 40 -9.80 26.67 8.04
N HIS A 41 -9.16 26.76 9.22
CA HIS A 41 -9.63 26.02 10.40
C HIS A 41 -10.77 26.80 11.04
N GLY A 42 -11.99 26.63 10.54
CA GLY A 42 -13.18 27.23 11.13
C GLY A 42 -14.42 27.11 10.26
N GLY A 43 -15.13 25.98 10.35
CA GLY A 43 -16.45 25.84 9.73
C GLY A 43 -17.06 24.46 9.96
N THR A 44 -18.09 24.41 10.81
CA THR A 44 -19.12 23.36 10.96
C THR A 44 -18.84 22.01 10.29
N THR A 45 -18.54 20.99 11.10
CA THR A 45 -18.35 19.59 10.70
C THR A 45 -19.61 19.01 10.05
N GLN A 46 -19.78 19.23 8.75
CA GLN A 46 -20.36 18.22 7.87
C GLN A 46 -19.20 17.40 7.34
N ALA A 47 -19.19 16.10 7.62
CA ALA A 47 -18.24 15.19 7.01
C ALA A 47 -18.42 15.29 5.49
N GLN A 48 -17.44 15.88 4.80
CA GLN A 48 -17.43 15.92 3.35
C GLN A 48 -17.05 14.53 2.83
N THR A 49 -17.72 14.08 1.77
CA THR A 49 -17.36 12.84 1.08
C THR A 49 -15.86 12.89 0.73
N PRO A 50 -15.07 11.88 1.13
CA PRO A 50 -13.63 11.86 0.86
C PRO A 50 -13.36 11.82 -0.64
N SER A 51 -12.27 12.46 -1.07
CA SER A 51 -11.83 12.37 -2.46
C SER A 51 -11.22 11.00 -2.76
N THR A 52 -11.17 10.61 -4.04
CA THR A 52 -10.50 9.37 -4.47
C THR A 52 -8.99 9.41 -4.20
N GLU A 53 -8.38 10.60 -4.14
CA GLU A 53 -6.98 10.80 -3.73
C GLU A 53 -6.81 10.46 -2.25
N ASP A 54 -7.69 10.98 -1.38
CA ASP A 54 -7.62 10.75 0.07
C ASP A 54 -7.76 9.27 0.41
N ILE A 55 -8.68 8.58 -0.26
CA ILE A 55 -8.91 7.13 -0.09
C ILE A 55 -7.66 6.33 -0.48
N ARG A 56 -7.08 6.61 -1.65
CA ARG A 56 -5.84 5.95 -2.10
C ARG A 56 -4.65 6.30 -1.21
N SER A 57 -4.59 7.52 -0.69
CA SER A 57 -3.57 7.95 0.27
C SER A 57 -3.68 7.17 1.57
N ALA A 58 -4.88 7.04 2.13
CA ALA A 58 -5.14 6.23 3.33
C ALA A 58 -4.72 4.77 3.15
N MET A 59 -5.00 4.16 1.98
CA MET A 59 -4.56 2.80 1.66
C MET A 59 -3.03 2.69 1.62
N LYS A 60 -2.34 3.61 0.93
CA LYS A 60 -0.87 3.61 0.85
C LYS A 60 -0.25 3.75 2.24
N SER A 61 -0.74 4.70 3.04
CA SER A 61 -0.26 4.92 4.41
C SER A 61 -0.51 3.72 5.30
N TYR A 62 -1.66 3.04 5.17
CA TYR A 62 -1.92 1.80 5.90
C TYR A 62 -0.93 0.70 5.51
N VAL A 63 -0.76 0.43 4.22
CA VAL A 63 0.18 -0.60 3.73
C VAL A 63 1.61 -0.31 4.19
N GLU A 64 2.06 0.95 4.10
CA GLU A 64 3.37 1.35 4.59
C GLU A 64 3.51 1.15 6.10
N ALA A 65 2.54 1.59 6.90
CA ALA A 65 2.56 1.44 8.34
C ALA A 65 2.55 -0.02 8.80
N GLU A 66 1.74 -0.88 8.16
CA GLU A 66 1.75 -2.32 8.44
C GLU A 66 3.07 -2.96 8.01
N SER A 67 3.61 -2.59 6.84
CA SER A 67 4.90 -3.11 6.36
C SER A 67 6.06 -2.79 7.31
N GLN A 68 6.05 -1.62 7.95
CA GLN A 68 7.08 -1.23 8.93
C GLN A 68 7.09 -2.13 10.17
N LYS A 69 5.96 -2.77 10.51
CA LYS A 69 5.86 -3.69 11.67
C LYS A 69 6.49 -5.06 11.39
N THR A 70 6.63 -5.42 10.13
CA THR A 70 6.98 -6.76 9.63
C THR A 70 8.26 -6.73 8.77
N GLY A 71 9.19 -5.83 9.11
CA GLY A 71 10.50 -5.77 8.46
C GLY A 71 10.49 -5.25 7.02
N GLY A 72 9.45 -4.52 6.64
CA GLY A 72 9.32 -3.87 5.32
C GLY A 72 8.37 -4.56 4.35
N ASN A 73 7.72 -5.66 4.73
CA ASN A 73 6.82 -6.43 3.88
C ASN A 73 5.38 -6.33 4.38
N PHE A 74 4.41 -6.08 3.52
CA PHE A 74 3.02 -6.12 3.89
C PHE A 74 2.56 -7.58 4.06
N GLU A 75 2.28 -8.01 5.29
CA GLU A 75 1.88 -9.40 5.58
C GLU A 75 0.36 -9.58 5.50
N VAL A 76 -0.09 -10.50 4.66
CA VAL A 76 -1.51 -10.86 4.51
C VAL A 76 -1.67 -12.37 4.58
N VAL A 77 -2.59 -12.85 5.41
CA VAL A 77 -2.95 -14.28 5.41
C VAL A 77 -3.93 -14.53 4.28
N ASP A 78 -3.54 -15.40 3.34
CA ASP A 78 -4.41 -15.87 2.28
C ASP A 78 -5.35 -16.97 2.82
N PRO A 79 -6.68 -16.74 2.87
CA PRO A 79 -7.62 -17.67 3.48
C PRO A 79 -7.84 -18.97 2.66
N ASP A 80 -7.50 -18.98 1.38
CA ASP A 80 -7.66 -20.17 0.53
C ASP A 80 -6.50 -21.14 0.70
N THR A 81 -5.29 -20.60 0.87
CA THR A 81 -4.06 -21.39 0.97
C THR A 81 -3.57 -21.54 2.41
N ASN A 82 -4.10 -20.75 3.34
CA ASN A 82 -3.60 -20.57 4.71
C ASN A 82 -2.12 -20.15 4.78
N GLN A 83 -1.61 -19.51 3.72
CA GLN A 83 -0.25 -19.00 3.66
C GLN A 83 -0.21 -17.54 4.08
N THR A 84 0.79 -17.18 4.89
CA THR A 84 1.15 -15.77 5.10
C THR A 84 1.95 -15.29 3.90
N ARG A 85 1.35 -14.41 3.11
CA ARG A 85 1.96 -13.74 1.97
C ARG A 85 2.78 -12.55 2.47
N GLN A 86 4.00 -12.41 1.99
CA GLN A 86 4.85 -11.26 2.29
C GLN A 86 4.92 -10.41 1.01
N LEU A 87 4.28 -9.24 1.05
CA LEU A 87 3.94 -8.51 -0.16
C LEU A 87 4.69 -7.18 -0.25
N GLN A 88 5.22 -6.89 -1.43
CA GLN A 88 5.71 -5.57 -1.80
C GLN A 88 4.66 -4.86 -2.64
N LEU A 89 4.22 -3.67 -2.19
CA LEU A 89 3.31 -2.83 -2.95
C LEU A 89 3.99 -2.34 -4.24
N LEU A 90 3.31 -2.50 -5.36
CA LEU A 90 3.76 -2.00 -6.66
C LEU A 90 2.97 -0.77 -7.09
N ARG A 91 1.64 -0.83 -6.98
CA ARG A 91 0.74 0.23 -7.44
C ARG A 91 -0.62 0.14 -6.77
N VAL A 92 -1.19 1.29 -6.40
CA VAL A 92 -2.63 1.41 -6.12
C VAL A 92 -3.33 1.90 -7.39
N HIS A 93 -4.42 1.24 -7.78
CA HIS A 93 -5.17 1.59 -8.98
C HIS A 93 -5.93 2.92 -8.78
N GLU A 94 -6.33 3.56 -9.88
CA GLU A 94 -6.98 4.88 -9.83
C GLU A 94 -8.47 4.79 -9.47
N ARG A 95 -9.14 3.71 -9.88
CA ARG A 95 -10.56 3.52 -9.64
C ARG A 95 -10.80 3.26 -8.15
N VAL A 96 -11.72 4.03 -7.59
CA VAL A 96 -12.30 3.79 -6.27
C VAL A 96 -13.75 3.41 -6.47
N GLY A 97 -14.14 2.24 -5.96
CA GLY A 97 -15.52 1.79 -5.88
C GLY A 97 -16.10 2.01 -4.49
N LYS A 98 -17.38 1.65 -4.33
CA LYS A 98 -18.05 1.64 -3.03
C LYS A 98 -18.83 0.33 -2.90
N THR A 99 -18.68 -0.37 -1.78
CA THR A 99 -19.44 -1.60 -1.46
C THR A 99 -20.02 -1.44 -0.05
N GLY A 100 -21.35 -1.44 0.06
CA GLY A 100 -22.04 -1.06 1.30
C GLY A 100 -21.61 0.32 1.80
N ASP A 101 -21.10 0.38 3.03
CA ASP A 101 -20.62 1.62 3.68
C ASP A 101 -19.13 1.91 3.42
N TYR A 102 -18.42 1.03 2.72
CA TYR A 102 -16.98 1.14 2.52
C TYR A 102 -16.61 1.60 1.11
N TYR A 103 -15.56 2.39 1.02
CA TYR A 103 -14.85 2.62 -0.23
C TYR A 103 -13.86 1.49 -0.47
N TYR A 104 -13.53 1.18 -1.72
CA TYR A 104 -12.50 0.20 -2.01
C TYR A 104 -11.68 0.54 -3.25
N SER A 105 -10.45 0.05 -3.31
CA SER A 105 -9.59 0.13 -4.48
C SER A 105 -8.65 -1.08 -4.52
N CYS A 106 -8.33 -1.49 -5.74
CA CYS A 106 -7.40 -2.58 -6.03
C CYS A 106 -5.96 -2.06 -5.95
N ALA A 107 -5.04 -2.90 -5.49
CA ALA A 107 -3.62 -2.62 -5.55
C ALA A 107 -2.83 -3.86 -5.97
N ASP A 108 -1.84 -3.63 -6.82
CA ASP A 108 -0.91 -4.66 -7.30
C ASP A 108 0.20 -4.85 -6.27
N PHE A 109 0.46 -6.11 -5.93
CA PHE A 109 1.52 -6.55 -5.06
C PHE A 109 2.35 -7.65 -5.72
N LYS A 110 3.60 -7.76 -5.30
CA LYS A 110 4.45 -8.91 -5.59
C LYS A 110 4.78 -9.63 -4.30
N ASP A 111 4.57 -10.94 -4.26
CA ASP A 111 5.06 -11.75 -3.17
C ASP A 111 6.58 -11.86 -3.21
N VAL A 112 7.24 -11.51 -2.12
CA VAL A 112 8.71 -11.47 -2.05
C VAL A 112 9.33 -12.86 -2.04
N ASN A 113 8.60 -13.88 -1.60
CA ASN A 113 9.09 -15.25 -1.49
C ASN A 113 8.88 -16.02 -2.79
N SER A 114 7.68 -15.96 -3.36
CA SER A 114 7.33 -16.72 -4.58
C SER A 114 7.56 -15.93 -5.86
N GLY A 115 7.59 -14.60 -5.79
CA GLY A 115 7.60 -13.72 -6.96
C GLY A 115 6.26 -13.59 -7.67
N GLU A 116 5.21 -14.22 -7.15
CA GLU A 116 3.86 -14.22 -7.71
C GLU A 116 3.22 -12.83 -7.60
N MET A 117 2.40 -12.49 -8.59
CA MET A 117 1.67 -11.23 -8.63
C MET A 117 0.29 -11.40 -8.01
N LEU A 118 -0.11 -10.44 -7.17
CA LEU A 118 -1.39 -10.44 -6.48
C LEU A 118 -2.07 -9.09 -6.67
N ASP A 119 -3.39 -9.12 -6.83
CA ASP A 119 -4.25 -7.94 -6.76
C ASP A 119 -5.06 -8.06 -5.47
N LEU A 120 -4.93 -7.08 -4.59
CA LEU A 120 -5.65 -7.04 -3.32
C LEU A 120 -6.65 -5.88 -3.33
N ASP A 121 -7.86 -6.16 -2.86
CA ASP A 121 -8.84 -5.12 -2.54
C ASP A 121 -8.66 -4.68 -1.09
N LEU A 122 -8.57 -3.36 -0.88
CA LEU A 122 -8.55 -2.76 0.45
C LEU A 122 -9.86 -2.00 0.66
N ASP A 123 -10.58 -2.30 1.74
CA ASP A 123 -11.79 -1.57 2.12
C ASP A 123 -11.45 -0.47 3.11
N VAL A 124 -12.01 0.72 2.88
CA VAL A 124 -11.79 1.91 3.68
C VAL A 124 -13.12 2.39 4.25
N ALA A 125 -13.18 2.47 5.58
CA ALA A 125 -14.27 3.13 6.29
C ALA A 125 -14.01 4.64 6.37
N ASP A 126 -15.06 5.43 6.24
CA ASP A 126 -15.06 6.86 6.57
C ASP A 126 -15.79 7.09 7.90
N GLN A 127 -15.03 7.42 8.94
CA GLN A 127 -15.54 7.74 10.26
C GLN A 127 -15.48 9.25 10.50
N ALA A 128 -16.44 9.96 9.90
CA ALA A 128 -16.57 11.42 10.00
C ALA A 128 -15.31 12.18 9.53
N GLY A 129 -14.82 11.83 8.33
CA GLY A 129 -13.61 12.38 7.71
C GLY A 129 -12.33 11.67 8.10
N LYS A 130 -12.40 10.61 8.92
CA LYS A 130 -11.26 9.76 9.27
C LYS A 130 -11.31 8.48 8.46
N LEU A 131 -10.41 8.37 7.49
CA LEU A 131 -10.29 7.20 6.62
C LEU A 131 -9.42 6.15 7.29
N ALA A 132 -9.91 4.92 7.36
CA ALA A 132 -9.19 3.78 7.90
C ALA A 132 -9.44 2.54 7.04
N VAL A 133 -8.38 1.82 6.69
CA VAL A 133 -8.52 0.49 6.08
C VAL A 133 -9.08 -0.46 7.14
N VAL A 134 -10.16 -1.16 6.82
CA VAL A 134 -10.89 -2.06 7.74
C VAL A 134 -10.88 -3.51 7.28
N ASP A 135 -10.56 -3.76 6.01
CA ASP A 135 -10.45 -5.10 5.46
C ASP A 135 -9.48 -5.14 4.28
N VAL A 136 -8.85 -6.29 4.08
CA VAL A 136 -7.90 -6.55 2.99
C VAL A 136 -8.15 -7.95 2.47
N ARG A 137 -8.34 -8.09 1.15
CA ARG A 137 -8.72 -9.35 0.52
C ARG A 137 -7.89 -9.63 -0.71
N VAL A 138 -7.57 -10.91 -0.93
CA VAL A 138 -6.88 -11.37 -2.14
C VAL A 138 -7.89 -11.53 -3.28
N HIS A 139 -7.94 -10.55 -4.18
CA HIS A 139 -8.86 -10.54 -5.31
C HIS A 139 -8.33 -11.37 -6.49
N LYS A 140 -7.04 -11.26 -6.82
CA LYS A 140 -6.41 -12.05 -7.89
C LYS A 140 -5.06 -12.60 -7.48
N VAL A 141 -4.72 -13.78 -8.00
CA VAL A 141 -3.40 -14.40 -7.85
C VAL A 141 -2.94 -14.90 -9.21
N GLY A 142 -1.73 -14.51 -9.63
CA GLY A 142 -1.20 -14.91 -10.94
C GLY A 142 -2.02 -14.42 -12.14
N GLY A 143 -2.90 -13.43 -11.93
CA GLY A 143 -3.84 -12.93 -12.94
C GLY A 143 -5.21 -13.63 -12.96
N GLU A 144 -5.40 -14.67 -12.15
CA GLU A 144 -6.70 -15.34 -12.01
C GLU A 144 -7.53 -14.68 -10.89
N GLU A 145 -8.76 -14.28 -11.23
CA GLU A 145 -9.72 -13.71 -10.29
C GLU A 145 -10.31 -14.77 -9.38
N ARG A 146 -10.34 -14.50 -8.08
CA ARG A 146 -10.99 -15.37 -7.09
C ARG A 146 -12.42 -14.98 -6.82
N TYR A 147 -12.79 -13.72 -7.03
CA TYR A 147 -14.18 -13.28 -6.95
C TYR A 147 -14.38 -12.09 -7.89
N THR A 148 -15.64 -11.79 -8.17
CA THR A 148 -16.06 -10.64 -8.96
C THR A 148 -17.13 -9.83 -8.21
N TYR A 149 -17.63 -8.77 -8.83
CA TYR A 149 -18.70 -7.93 -8.28
C TYR A 149 -19.93 -8.02 -9.18
N ASP A 150 -21.12 -8.14 -8.56
CA ASP A 150 -22.39 -8.01 -9.28
C ASP A 150 -22.76 -6.53 -9.54
N GLU A 151 -23.93 -6.30 -10.14
CA GLU A 151 -24.43 -4.95 -10.43
C GLU A 151 -24.71 -4.08 -9.18
N ASN A 152 -24.77 -4.69 -8.01
CA ASN A 152 -25.03 -4.05 -6.72
C ASN A 152 -23.75 -3.97 -5.85
N ASP A 153 -22.57 -4.19 -6.44
CA ASP A 153 -21.28 -4.27 -5.74
C ASP A 153 -21.23 -5.37 -4.65
N ASN A 154 -22.07 -6.41 -4.76
CA ASN A 154 -21.91 -7.61 -3.93
C ASN A 154 -20.79 -8.47 -4.51
N ARG A 155 -20.01 -9.07 -3.60
CA ARG A 155 -18.88 -9.94 -3.97
C ARG A 155 -19.39 -11.34 -4.29
N ILE A 156 -19.06 -11.83 -5.48
CA ILE A 156 -19.46 -13.15 -5.99
C ILE A 156 -18.21 -14.03 -6.12
N PRO A 157 -18.08 -15.13 -5.35
CA PRO A 157 -16.93 -16.03 -5.48
C PRO A 157 -16.87 -16.69 -6.85
N LEU A 158 -15.65 -16.85 -7.36
CA LEU A 158 -15.36 -17.63 -8.56
C LEU A 158 -14.75 -18.96 -8.12
N GLY A 159 -15.59 -20.00 -8.08
CA GLY A 159 -15.21 -21.32 -7.59
C GLY A 159 -15.14 -21.42 -6.06
N ASP A 160 -14.40 -22.40 -5.57
CA ASP A 160 -14.29 -22.72 -4.14
C ASP A 160 -13.25 -21.83 -3.44
N THR A 161 -13.59 -20.56 -3.23
CA THR A 161 -12.73 -19.54 -2.58
C THR A 161 -13.42 -18.87 -1.38
N LYS A 162 -12.62 -18.51 -0.39
CA LYS A 162 -12.98 -17.74 0.81
C LYS A 162 -12.49 -16.29 0.73
N SER A 163 -11.73 -15.91 -0.28
CA SER A 163 -11.19 -14.56 -0.45
C SER A 163 -12.25 -13.45 -0.40
N HIS A 164 -13.48 -13.73 -0.83
CA HIS A 164 -14.58 -12.77 -0.85
C HIS A 164 -15.16 -12.44 0.54
N LEU A 165 -14.92 -13.28 1.54
CA LEU A 165 -15.58 -13.21 2.84
C LEU A 165 -15.08 -12.06 3.72
N GLY A 166 -13.89 -11.52 3.44
CA GLY A 166 -13.28 -10.48 4.28
C GLY A 166 -12.86 -10.99 5.67
N THR A 167 -12.06 -10.19 6.37
CA THR A 167 -11.54 -10.48 7.72
C THR A 167 -12.52 -10.09 8.84
N THR A 168 -13.52 -9.26 8.52
CA THR A 168 -14.53 -8.77 9.46
C THR A 168 -15.89 -9.45 9.31
N ALA A 169 -16.04 -10.44 8.43
CA ALA A 169 -17.26 -11.24 8.42
C ALA A 169 -17.41 -11.89 9.80
N PRO A 170 -18.48 -11.58 10.56
CA PRO A 170 -18.75 -12.32 11.78
C PRO A 170 -18.91 -13.78 11.37
N GLU A 171 -18.18 -14.67 12.03
CA GLU A 171 -18.46 -16.10 11.99
C GLU A 171 -19.96 -16.27 12.27
N GLY A 172 -20.73 -16.62 11.25
CA GLY A 172 -22.16 -16.83 11.36
C GLY A 172 -23.03 -15.77 10.69
N LYS A 173 -22.94 -15.64 9.37
CA LYS A 173 -24.12 -15.83 8.51
C LYS A 173 -23.68 -16.56 7.24
N GLU A 174 -23.97 -17.86 7.21
CA GLU A 174 -24.22 -18.53 5.94
C GLU A 174 -25.29 -17.72 5.22
N HIS A 175 -24.90 -16.99 4.17
CA HIS A 175 -25.87 -16.52 3.20
C HIS A 175 -26.31 -17.76 2.41
N GLY A 176 -27.28 -18.47 3.01
CA GLY A 176 -28.03 -19.53 2.37
C GLY A 176 -28.54 -19.06 1.01
N GLY A 177 -28.42 -19.96 0.05
CA GLY A 177 -28.60 -19.66 -1.36
C GLY A 177 -29.98 -19.13 -1.73
N TYR A 178 -30.01 -18.59 -2.93
CA TYR A 178 -31.12 -18.67 -3.87
C TYR A 178 -30.54 -18.74 -5.29
#